data_AF-A0A0M2URT5-F1
#
_entry.id   AF-A0A0M2URT5-F1
#
_cell.length_a   1.000
_cell.length_b   1.000
_cell.length_c   1.000
_cell.angle_alpha   90.00
_cell.angle_beta   90.00
_cell.angle_gamma   90.00
#
_symmetry.space_group_name_H-M   'P 1'
#
loop_
_entity.id
_entity.type
_entity.pdbx_description
1 polymer ?
#
loop_
_entity_poly.entity_id
_entity_poly.type
_entity_poly.pdbx_seq_one_letter_code
_entity_poly.pdbx_strand_id
1 'polypeptide(L)'
;MIEENSVAFQKEIYDSNSIKVLGGIEAVRKRPAMYIGDTTAKGLHHLVEEVVCNSVDEAVAGFCENIQVKINIDGSATVTDDGRGIPVDVHKETNKSALEVVMTVLHAGGKFEHKSYKISGGLHGVGVSVVNALSEWMEVEVKRDGHVYFQRYEKGEVRSPVEVRGVTKKRGTRVVFKPDREIFEDTKFCFETIAKRLREYAFLNKGIKITLTDERTDKSETYQYEGGIKAFIKELNEGKEVVHKDIIYFEKESKGTIVEVAMQYNDGYSENVYSFANNINTVEGGTHLSGFRAALTRTLNGYAKSKGILSEEKAPLGDDYKEGLTAVISIKLPDPQFEGQTKTKLGNREVQSLVEAVINEQLGTYCEETPSTAKAIINKGIDAARAREAARKARDLTRRKGALGSSNLPGKLADCSSRDFETSELFLVEGISAGGTAKQGRDRTFQAILPLKGVILNVEKARIDKMLSNEEIRTLISAWNGHRNGRIQCKQSAVRQDYYYDRCRY
;
A
#
# COMPACT_ATOMS: atom_id res chain seq x y z
N MET A 1 -50.79 -8.17 23.60
CA MET A 1 -50.40 -9.31 22.74
C MET A 1 -49.19 -8.85 21.95
N ILE A 2 -48.00 -9.19 22.44
CA ILE A 2 -46.73 -8.97 21.73
C ILE A 2 -46.41 -10.33 21.10
N GLU A 3 -46.52 -10.44 19.78
CA GLU A 3 -46.08 -11.63 19.05
C GLU A 3 -44.54 -11.65 19.07
N GLU A 4 -43.98 -12.58 19.84
CA GLU A 4 -42.56 -12.93 19.74
C GLU A 4 -42.33 -13.64 18.40
N ASN A 5 -41.74 -12.92 17.44
CA ASN A 5 -41.12 -13.53 16.26
C ASN A 5 -39.90 -14.36 16.70
N SER A 6 -40.14 -15.58 17.15
CA SER A 6 -39.08 -16.58 17.33
C SER A 6 -38.69 -17.13 15.96
N VAL A 7 -37.48 -16.78 15.50
CA VAL A 7 -36.88 -17.39 14.31
C VAL A 7 -36.55 -18.84 14.67
N ALA A 8 -37.37 -19.79 14.21
CA ALA A 8 -37.14 -21.21 14.42
C ALA A 8 -35.94 -21.66 13.58
N PHE A 9 -34.79 -21.86 14.23
CA PHE A 9 -33.66 -22.55 13.61
C PHE A 9 -34.02 -24.02 13.43
N GLN A 10 -34.13 -24.48 12.17
CA GLN A 10 -34.24 -25.90 11.88
C GLN A 10 -33.01 -26.61 12.45
N LYS A 11 -33.24 -27.70 13.18
CA LYS A 11 -32.18 -28.55 13.75
C LYS A 11 -31.55 -29.35 12.61
N GLU A 12 -30.63 -28.75 11.86
CA GLU A 12 -29.81 -29.49 10.90
C GLU A 12 -28.87 -30.44 11.67
N ILE A 13 -28.78 -31.68 11.18
CA ILE A 13 -27.89 -32.69 11.75
C ILE A 13 -26.46 -32.33 11.38
N TYR A 14 -25.70 -31.79 12.33
CA TYR A 14 -24.27 -31.53 12.20
C TYR A 14 -23.48 -32.80 12.54
N ASP A 15 -23.28 -33.65 11.54
CA ASP A 15 -22.47 -34.87 11.63
C ASP A 15 -21.16 -34.77 10.81
N SER A 16 -20.37 -35.83 10.78
CA SER A 16 -19.10 -35.84 10.01
C SER A 16 -19.29 -35.58 8.51
N ASN A 17 -20.46 -35.85 7.93
CA ASN A 17 -20.72 -35.61 6.51
C ASN A 17 -20.96 -34.12 6.21
N SER A 18 -21.27 -33.31 7.24
CA SER A 18 -21.36 -31.85 7.11
C SER A 18 -19.98 -31.17 6.98
N ILE A 19 -18.90 -31.88 7.31
CA ILE A 19 -17.52 -31.39 7.16
C ILE A 19 -17.07 -31.56 5.70
N LYS A 20 -16.91 -30.44 4.99
CA LYS A 20 -16.39 -30.44 3.61
C LYS A 20 -14.91 -30.08 3.58
N VAL A 21 -14.11 -30.95 2.96
CA VAL A 21 -12.70 -30.68 2.66
C VAL A 21 -12.62 -30.07 1.27
N LEU A 22 -12.23 -28.80 1.19
CA LEU A 22 -11.95 -28.12 -0.09
C LEU A 22 -10.45 -28.19 -0.34
N GLY A 23 -10.06 -28.90 -1.40
CA GLY A 23 -8.67 -29.06 -1.81
C GLY A 23 -8.30 -28.20 -3.00
N GLY A 24 -7.05 -27.73 -3.03
CA GLY A 24 -6.43 -27.11 -4.22
C GLY A 24 -7.21 -25.91 -4.76
N ILE A 25 -7.46 -25.92 -6.07
CA ILE A 25 -8.07 -24.83 -6.85
C ILE A 25 -9.52 -24.55 -6.40
N GLU A 26 -10.27 -25.58 -5.99
CA GLU A 26 -11.65 -25.42 -5.53
C GLU A 26 -11.73 -24.52 -4.29
N ALA A 27 -10.77 -24.67 -3.37
CA ALA A 27 -10.68 -23.83 -2.18
C ALA A 27 -10.44 -22.35 -2.55
N VAL A 28 -9.58 -22.10 -3.54
CA VAL A 28 -9.30 -20.75 -4.06
C VAL A 28 -10.55 -20.12 -4.63
N ARG A 29 -11.27 -20.83 -5.51
CA ARG A 29 -12.50 -20.31 -6.13
C ARG A 29 -13.62 -20.08 -5.12
N LYS A 30 -13.69 -20.89 -4.06
CA LYS A 30 -14.71 -20.74 -3.01
C LYS A 30 -14.43 -19.58 -2.05
N ARG A 31 -13.14 -19.22 -1.87
CA ARG A 31 -12.66 -18.19 -0.94
C ARG A 31 -11.59 -17.29 -1.58
N PRO A 32 -11.89 -16.61 -2.70
CA PRO A 32 -10.90 -15.86 -3.49
C PRO A 32 -10.23 -14.73 -2.68
N ALA A 33 -11.00 -14.02 -1.86
CA ALA A 33 -10.50 -12.91 -1.04
C ALA A 33 -9.33 -13.30 -0.10
N MET A 34 -9.24 -14.57 0.33
CA MET A 34 -8.11 -15.02 1.14
C MET A 34 -6.78 -14.99 0.37
N TYR A 35 -6.83 -15.15 -0.95
CA TYR A 35 -5.66 -15.26 -1.82
C TYR A 35 -5.31 -13.94 -2.50
N ILE A 36 -6.32 -13.15 -2.91
CA ILE A 36 -6.14 -11.90 -3.66
C ILE A 36 -6.64 -10.65 -2.91
N GLY A 37 -6.99 -10.78 -1.63
CA GLY A 37 -7.46 -9.70 -0.76
C GLY A 37 -8.97 -9.45 -0.86
N ASP A 38 -9.50 -9.25 -2.06
CA ASP A 38 -10.93 -9.03 -2.32
C ASP A 38 -11.32 -9.46 -3.74
N THR A 39 -12.61 -9.38 -4.10
CA THR A 39 -13.13 -9.67 -5.44
C THR A 39 -13.60 -8.40 -6.17
N THR A 40 -13.09 -7.24 -5.75
CA THR A 40 -13.39 -5.94 -6.37
C THR A 40 -12.34 -5.60 -7.44
N ALA A 41 -12.33 -4.35 -7.90
CA ALA A 41 -11.29 -3.85 -8.79
C ALA A 41 -9.88 -4.12 -8.24
N LYS A 42 -9.64 -4.01 -6.93
CA LYS A 42 -8.30 -4.24 -6.37
C LYS A 42 -7.83 -5.67 -6.57
N GLY A 43 -8.64 -6.66 -6.18
CA GLY A 43 -8.32 -8.08 -6.40
C GLY A 43 -8.19 -8.46 -7.87
N LEU A 44 -9.02 -7.87 -8.75
CA LEU A 44 -8.94 -8.07 -10.20
C LEU A 44 -7.56 -7.66 -10.76
N HIS A 45 -7.10 -6.45 -10.43
CA HIS A 45 -5.80 -5.95 -10.90
C HIS A 45 -4.63 -6.74 -10.30
N HIS A 46 -4.80 -7.24 -9.07
CA HIS A 46 -3.81 -8.07 -8.42
C HIS A 46 -3.53 -9.38 -9.20
N LEU A 47 -4.48 -9.89 -9.99
CA LEU A 47 -4.22 -11.02 -10.89
C LEU A 47 -3.13 -10.71 -11.92
N VAL A 48 -3.17 -9.51 -12.50
CA VAL A 48 -2.14 -9.04 -13.45
C VAL A 48 -0.80 -8.87 -12.71
N GLU A 49 -0.84 -8.30 -11.51
CA GLU A 49 0.36 -8.10 -10.69
C GLU A 49 1.06 -9.43 -10.37
N GLU A 50 0.34 -10.49 -10.04
CA GLU A 50 0.93 -11.80 -9.74
C GLU A 50 1.65 -12.42 -10.95
N VAL A 51 1.10 -12.27 -12.15
CA VAL A 51 1.76 -12.74 -13.37
C VAL A 51 2.99 -11.88 -13.69
N VAL A 52 2.87 -10.55 -13.62
CA VAL A 52 3.98 -9.61 -13.85
C VAL A 52 5.10 -9.80 -12.83
N CYS A 53 4.77 -10.07 -11.57
CA CYS A 53 5.74 -10.32 -10.50
C CYS A 53 6.66 -11.49 -10.84
N ASN A 54 6.14 -12.55 -11.48
CA ASN A 54 6.97 -13.66 -11.93
C ASN A 54 7.97 -13.25 -13.03
N SER A 55 7.53 -12.42 -13.98
CA SER A 55 8.41 -11.87 -15.02
C SER A 55 9.47 -10.90 -14.44
N VAL A 56 9.09 -10.09 -13.45
CA VAL A 56 10.03 -9.22 -12.72
C VAL A 56 11.05 -10.04 -11.92
N ASP A 57 10.65 -11.15 -11.30
CA ASP A 57 11.57 -12.04 -10.60
C ASP A 57 12.61 -12.66 -11.56
N GLU A 58 12.24 -12.99 -12.80
CA GLU A 58 13.21 -13.39 -13.85
C GLU A 58 14.20 -12.28 -14.19
N ALA A 59 13.72 -11.03 -14.19
CA ALA A 59 14.56 -9.88 -14.50
C ALA A 59 15.51 -9.53 -13.35
N VAL A 60 15.05 -9.61 -12.10
CA VAL A 60 15.89 -9.50 -10.89
C VAL A 60 16.96 -10.59 -10.88
N ALA A 61 16.65 -11.78 -11.39
CA ALA A 61 17.61 -12.87 -11.56
C ALA A 61 18.57 -12.66 -12.75
N GLY A 62 18.40 -11.60 -13.54
CA GLY A 62 19.28 -11.22 -14.66
C GLY A 62 18.98 -11.94 -15.97
N PHE A 63 17.78 -12.53 -16.13
CA PHE A 63 17.43 -13.30 -17.33
C PHE A 63 16.39 -12.64 -18.23
N CYS A 64 15.68 -11.63 -17.74
CA CYS A 64 14.64 -10.91 -18.47
C CYS A 64 14.99 -9.42 -18.55
N GLU A 65 14.78 -8.83 -19.71
CA GLU A 65 15.01 -7.41 -20.01
C GLU A 65 13.72 -6.72 -20.46
N ASN A 66 12.80 -7.46 -21.09
CA ASN A 66 11.59 -6.92 -21.70
C ASN A 66 10.34 -7.62 -21.17
N ILE A 67 9.42 -6.84 -20.62
CA ILE A 67 8.11 -7.31 -20.18
C ILE A 67 7.04 -6.54 -20.96
N GLN A 68 6.09 -7.26 -21.55
CA GLN A 68 4.94 -6.69 -22.25
C GLN A 68 3.66 -7.09 -21.53
N VAL A 69 2.87 -6.11 -21.14
CA VAL A 69 1.55 -6.29 -20.55
C VAL A 69 0.53 -5.71 -21.51
N LYS A 70 -0.56 -6.42 -21.72
CA LYS A 70 -1.56 -6.06 -22.71
C LYS A 70 -2.96 -6.33 -22.19
N ILE A 71 -3.83 -5.34 -22.33
CA ILE A 71 -5.28 -5.47 -22.11
C ILE A 71 -5.90 -5.72 -23.49
N ASN A 72 -6.47 -6.91 -23.67
CA ASN A 72 -7.03 -7.33 -24.95
C ASN A 72 -8.49 -6.86 -25.10
N ILE A 73 -8.97 -6.80 -26.34
CA ILE A 73 -10.34 -6.37 -26.69
C ILE A 73 -11.41 -7.25 -26.03
N ASP A 74 -11.14 -8.53 -25.85
CA ASP A 74 -12.08 -9.51 -25.29
C ASP A 74 -12.18 -9.48 -23.75
N GLY A 75 -11.47 -8.56 -23.11
CA GLY A 75 -11.41 -8.42 -21.65
C GLY A 75 -10.36 -9.30 -20.97
N SER A 76 -9.56 -10.05 -21.73
CA SER A 76 -8.41 -10.80 -21.19
C SER A 76 -7.18 -9.90 -21.00
N ALA A 77 -6.23 -10.36 -20.17
CA ALA A 77 -4.92 -9.76 -20.03
C ALA A 77 -3.84 -10.71 -20.58
N THR A 78 -2.79 -10.15 -21.15
CA THR A 78 -1.59 -10.90 -21.58
C THR A 78 -0.36 -10.31 -20.93
N VAL A 79 0.50 -11.18 -20.40
CA VAL A 79 1.84 -10.83 -19.92
C VAL A 79 2.84 -11.69 -20.69
N THR A 80 3.84 -11.05 -21.29
CA THR A 80 4.93 -11.72 -22.03
C THR A 80 6.27 -11.22 -21.53
N ASP A 81 7.19 -12.14 -21.24
CA ASP A 81 8.58 -11.85 -20.89
C ASP A 81 9.57 -12.54 -21.82
N ASP A 82 10.84 -12.12 -21.75
CA ASP A 82 11.97 -12.74 -22.42
C ASP A 82 12.94 -13.44 -21.44
N GLY A 83 12.40 -13.90 -20.30
CA GLY A 83 13.10 -14.67 -19.28
C GLY A 83 13.48 -16.08 -19.73
N ARG A 84 13.85 -16.96 -18.78
CA ARG A 84 14.27 -18.34 -19.10
C ARG A 84 13.14 -19.23 -19.63
N GLY A 85 11.88 -18.86 -19.37
CA GLY A 85 10.72 -19.72 -19.60
C GLY A 85 10.49 -20.71 -18.45
N ILE A 86 9.23 -20.91 -18.07
CA ILE A 86 8.84 -21.89 -17.05
C ILE A 86 9.35 -23.30 -17.43
N PRO A 87 9.89 -24.11 -16.51
CA PRO A 87 10.29 -25.49 -16.81
C PRO A 87 9.11 -26.32 -17.32
N VAL A 88 9.35 -27.17 -18.32
CA VAL A 88 8.32 -28.03 -18.97
C VAL A 88 8.61 -29.52 -18.81
N ASP A 89 9.76 -29.86 -18.25
CA ASP A 89 10.17 -31.21 -17.94
C ASP A 89 9.25 -31.87 -16.90
N VAL A 90 9.24 -33.20 -16.87
CA VAL A 90 8.41 -33.98 -15.95
C VAL A 90 8.95 -33.81 -14.52
N HIS A 91 8.10 -33.31 -13.64
CA HIS A 91 8.38 -33.19 -12.22
C HIS A 91 8.34 -34.57 -11.55
N LYS A 92 9.43 -34.94 -10.86
CA LYS A 92 9.67 -36.30 -10.37
C LYS A 92 8.61 -36.82 -9.39
N GLU A 93 8.07 -35.95 -8.52
CA GLU A 93 7.13 -36.37 -7.48
C GLU A 93 5.68 -36.46 -7.97
N THR A 94 5.30 -35.61 -8.92
CA THR A 94 3.92 -35.50 -9.41
C THR A 94 3.71 -36.24 -10.73
N ASN A 95 4.79 -36.63 -11.42
CA ASN A 95 4.80 -37.25 -12.74
C ASN A 95 4.02 -36.44 -13.80
N LYS A 96 3.94 -35.12 -13.61
CA LYS A 96 3.31 -34.14 -14.50
C LYS A 96 4.37 -33.16 -14.99
N SER A 97 4.11 -32.44 -16.08
CA SER A 97 5.03 -31.36 -16.48
C SER A 97 5.14 -30.31 -15.37
N ALA A 98 6.33 -29.73 -15.20
CA ALA A 98 6.53 -28.66 -14.23
C ALA A 98 5.62 -27.46 -14.51
N LEU A 99 5.34 -27.18 -15.79
CA LEU A 99 4.35 -26.18 -16.23
C LEU A 99 2.95 -26.46 -15.65
N GLU A 100 2.45 -27.69 -15.78
CA GLU A 100 1.15 -28.06 -15.22
C GLU A 100 1.16 -27.95 -13.69
N VAL A 101 2.24 -28.39 -13.04
CA VAL A 101 2.37 -28.36 -11.59
C VAL A 101 2.29 -26.93 -11.06
N VAL A 102 3.05 -25.98 -11.61
CA VAL A 102 3.03 -24.59 -11.12
C VAL A 102 1.69 -23.88 -11.38
N MET A 103 0.95 -24.30 -12.41
CA MET A 103 -0.35 -23.71 -12.76
C MET A 103 -1.51 -24.30 -11.96
N THR A 104 -1.37 -25.51 -11.41
CA THR A 104 -2.51 -26.23 -10.82
C THR A 104 -2.34 -26.63 -9.35
N VAL A 105 -1.10 -26.69 -8.86
CA VAL A 105 -0.79 -27.07 -7.48
C VAL A 105 -0.45 -25.82 -6.69
N LEU A 106 -1.16 -25.63 -5.57
CA LEU A 106 -0.83 -24.57 -4.62
C LEU A 106 0.48 -24.90 -3.91
N HIS A 107 1.26 -23.87 -3.61
CA HIS A 107 2.57 -24.00 -2.96
C HIS A 107 3.58 -24.81 -3.78
N ALA A 108 3.52 -24.70 -5.11
CA ALA A 108 4.47 -25.32 -6.02
C ALA A 108 5.26 -24.25 -6.79
N GLY A 109 6.60 -24.32 -6.73
CA GLY A 109 7.45 -23.39 -7.47
C GLY A 109 8.92 -23.45 -7.06
N GLY A 110 9.81 -22.98 -7.94
CA GLY A 110 11.26 -22.95 -7.69
C GLY A 110 11.74 -21.82 -6.76
N LYS A 111 10.82 -21.12 -6.10
CA LYS A 111 11.10 -19.92 -5.27
C LYS A 111 11.24 -20.24 -3.78
N PHE A 112 11.05 -21.49 -3.36
CA PHE A 112 11.21 -21.93 -1.97
C PHE A 112 12.66 -22.23 -1.58
N GLU A 113 13.48 -22.63 -2.55
CA GLU A 113 14.90 -22.87 -2.34
C GLU A 113 15.68 -21.74 -3.03
N HIS A 114 16.50 -20.99 -2.29
CA HIS A 114 17.30 -19.84 -2.78
C HIS A 114 18.33 -20.17 -3.88
N LYS A 115 18.26 -21.37 -4.48
CA LYS A 115 19.11 -21.84 -5.57
C LYS A 115 18.77 -21.16 -6.89
N SER A 116 17.48 -21.04 -7.21
CA SER A 116 17.02 -20.53 -8.50
C SER A 116 16.76 -19.01 -8.48
N TYR A 117 16.35 -18.48 -7.33
CA TYR A 117 16.14 -17.06 -7.08
C TYR A 117 16.73 -16.69 -5.71
N LYS A 118 17.79 -15.88 -5.71
CA LYS A 118 18.38 -15.37 -4.45
C LYS A 118 17.44 -14.39 -3.74
N ILE A 119 16.68 -13.61 -4.51
CA ILE A 119 15.72 -12.61 -4.07
C ILE A 119 14.49 -12.74 -4.98
N SER A 120 13.29 -12.82 -4.40
CA SER A 120 12.03 -12.85 -5.17
C SER A 120 10.86 -12.26 -4.38
N GLY A 121 9.88 -11.69 -5.09
CA GLY A 121 8.61 -11.27 -4.49
C GLY A 121 7.58 -12.41 -4.38
N GLY A 122 7.68 -13.43 -5.24
CA GLY A 122 6.77 -14.58 -5.26
C GLY A 122 7.13 -15.69 -4.28
N LEU A 123 6.78 -15.55 -3.00
CA LEU A 123 7.31 -16.44 -1.94
C LEU A 123 6.45 -17.64 -1.60
N HIS A 124 5.15 -17.55 -1.87
CA HIS A 124 4.18 -18.53 -1.37
C HIS A 124 3.92 -19.68 -2.36
N GLY A 125 4.35 -19.56 -3.62
CA GLY A 125 4.10 -20.55 -4.68
C GLY A 125 2.63 -20.74 -5.02
N VAL A 126 1.78 -19.73 -4.80
CA VAL A 126 0.35 -19.76 -5.10
C VAL A 126 -0.10 -18.76 -6.16
N GLY A 127 0.73 -17.77 -6.51
CA GLY A 127 0.33 -16.61 -7.31
C GLY A 127 -0.32 -16.99 -8.64
N VAL A 128 0.44 -17.64 -9.53
CA VAL A 128 -0.05 -17.97 -10.88
C VAL A 128 -1.14 -19.04 -10.88
N SER A 129 -1.12 -19.98 -9.93
CA SER A 129 -2.19 -20.98 -9.78
C SER A 129 -3.49 -20.37 -9.28
N VAL A 130 -3.43 -19.32 -8.45
CA VAL A 130 -4.60 -18.51 -8.09
C VAL A 130 -5.12 -17.74 -9.30
N VAL A 131 -4.26 -17.15 -10.13
CA VAL A 131 -4.70 -16.50 -11.37
C VAL A 131 -5.40 -17.50 -12.28
N ASN A 132 -4.85 -18.70 -12.44
CA ASN A 132 -5.48 -19.78 -13.21
C ASN A 132 -6.85 -20.18 -12.63
N ALA A 133 -6.93 -20.38 -11.30
CA ALA A 133 -8.15 -20.73 -10.59
C ALA A 133 -9.26 -19.69 -10.78
N LEU A 134 -8.91 -18.40 -10.75
CA LEU A 134 -9.85 -17.28 -10.80
C LEU A 134 -10.12 -16.77 -12.22
N SER A 135 -9.67 -17.50 -13.24
CA SER A 135 -9.91 -17.20 -14.65
C SER A 135 -10.97 -18.14 -15.24
N GLU A 136 -11.78 -17.61 -16.16
CA GLU A 136 -12.65 -18.42 -17.03
C GLU A 136 -11.78 -19.40 -17.83
N TRP A 137 -10.71 -18.87 -18.42
CA TRP A 137 -9.68 -19.63 -19.10
C TRP A 137 -8.31 -18.95 -18.96
N MET A 138 -7.26 -19.76 -19.03
CA MET A 138 -5.87 -19.32 -19.08
C MET A 138 -5.11 -20.13 -20.15
N GLU A 139 -4.26 -19.47 -20.91
CA GLU A 139 -3.35 -20.06 -21.87
C GLU A 139 -1.92 -19.67 -21.55
N VAL A 140 -1.03 -20.66 -21.56
CA VAL A 140 0.39 -20.43 -21.28
C VAL A 140 1.21 -20.98 -22.43
N GLU A 141 2.00 -20.10 -23.03
CA GLU A 141 3.00 -20.43 -24.04
C GLU A 141 4.40 -20.25 -23.42
N VAL A 142 5.24 -21.28 -23.50
CA VAL A 142 6.61 -21.25 -23.00
C VAL A 142 7.57 -21.45 -24.18
N LYS A 143 8.53 -20.54 -24.34
CA LYS A 143 9.63 -20.66 -25.29
C LYS A 143 10.87 -21.08 -24.53
N ARG A 144 11.28 -22.34 -24.69
CA ARG A 144 12.39 -22.94 -23.96
C ARG A 144 12.98 -24.10 -24.76
N ASP A 145 14.27 -24.36 -24.61
CA ASP A 145 14.96 -25.54 -25.20
C ASP A 145 14.69 -25.72 -26.71
N GLY A 146 14.63 -24.61 -27.45
CA GLY A 146 14.42 -24.60 -28.90
C GLY A 146 12.97 -24.77 -29.36
N HIS A 147 12.00 -24.90 -28.45
CA HIS A 147 10.61 -25.23 -28.78
C HIS A 147 9.62 -24.23 -28.19
N VAL A 148 8.43 -24.20 -28.78
CA VAL A 148 7.25 -23.50 -28.27
C VAL A 148 6.32 -24.53 -27.65
N TYR A 149 6.18 -24.48 -26.33
CA TYR A 149 5.26 -25.32 -25.56
C TYR A 149 3.99 -24.55 -25.25
N PHE A 150 2.85 -25.24 -25.24
CA PHE A 150 1.55 -24.63 -24.95
C PHE A 150 0.73 -25.52 -24.02
N GLN A 151 0.01 -24.91 -23.08
CA GLN A 151 -1.03 -25.57 -22.30
C GLN A 151 -2.20 -24.62 -22.04
N ARG A 152 -3.43 -25.15 -22.09
CA ARG A 152 -4.67 -24.41 -21.79
C ARG A 152 -5.34 -24.95 -20.53
N TYR A 153 -5.92 -24.03 -19.78
CA TYR A 153 -6.67 -24.29 -18.55
C TYR A 153 -8.01 -23.56 -18.58
N GLU A 154 -8.99 -24.09 -17.87
CA GLU A 154 -10.31 -23.47 -17.67
C GLU A 154 -10.75 -23.63 -16.23
N LYS A 155 -11.10 -22.51 -15.58
CA LYS A 155 -11.46 -22.48 -14.15
C LYS A 155 -10.43 -23.19 -13.26
N GLY A 156 -9.14 -23.09 -13.62
CA GLY A 156 -8.02 -23.74 -12.96
C GLY A 156 -7.72 -25.18 -13.40
N GLU A 157 -8.63 -25.84 -14.12
CA GLU A 157 -8.43 -27.23 -14.54
C GLU A 157 -7.66 -27.33 -15.85
N VAL A 158 -6.85 -28.38 -15.98
CA VAL A 158 -6.11 -28.70 -17.21
C VAL A 158 -7.09 -29.11 -18.31
N ARG A 159 -7.00 -28.48 -19.49
CA ARG A 159 -7.83 -28.84 -20.66
C ARG A 159 -7.07 -29.59 -21.75
N SER A 160 -5.75 -29.44 -21.80
CA SER A 160 -4.89 -30.16 -22.74
C SER A 160 -3.60 -30.60 -22.05
N PRO A 161 -2.96 -31.69 -22.52
CA PRO A 161 -1.56 -31.95 -22.16
C PRO A 161 -0.68 -30.80 -22.69
N VAL A 162 0.59 -30.77 -22.28
CA VAL A 162 1.56 -29.83 -22.84
C VAL A 162 1.84 -30.20 -24.30
N GLU A 163 1.52 -29.29 -25.21
CA GLU A 163 1.68 -29.43 -26.65
C GLU A 163 2.96 -28.74 -27.12
N VAL A 164 3.70 -29.36 -28.04
CA VAL A 164 4.79 -28.69 -28.77
C VAL A 164 4.20 -28.08 -30.05
N ARG A 165 4.11 -26.75 -30.12
CA ARG A 165 3.48 -26.00 -31.23
C ARG A 165 4.46 -25.49 -32.29
N GLY A 166 5.76 -25.70 -32.09
CA GLY A 166 6.76 -25.33 -33.09
C GLY A 166 8.16 -25.20 -32.53
N VAL A 167 9.06 -24.74 -33.39
CA VAL A 167 10.49 -24.54 -33.11
C VAL A 167 10.77 -23.04 -33.01
N THR A 168 11.63 -22.63 -32.10
CA THR A 168 11.98 -21.21 -31.89
C THR A 168 13.41 -21.05 -31.39
N LYS A 169 14.04 -19.91 -31.72
CA LYS A 169 15.32 -19.50 -31.12
C LYS A 169 15.15 -18.52 -29.95
N LYS A 170 13.91 -18.07 -29.71
CA LYS A 170 13.57 -17.13 -28.63
C LYS A 170 13.35 -17.90 -27.33
N ARG A 171 13.42 -17.19 -26.21
CA ARG A 171 13.07 -17.66 -24.86
C ARG A 171 11.96 -16.81 -24.25
N GLY A 172 11.37 -17.27 -23.15
CA GLY A 172 10.43 -16.50 -22.34
C GLY A 172 9.08 -17.17 -22.17
N THR A 173 8.20 -16.53 -21.40
CA THR A 173 6.84 -17.02 -21.13
C THR A 173 5.82 -16.00 -21.59
N ARG A 174 4.71 -16.48 -22.17
CA ARG A 174 3.52 -15.69 -22.46
C ARG A 174 2.33 -16.32 -21.75
N VAL A 175 1.72 -15.57 -20.83
CA VAL A 175 0.51 -15.96 -20.12
C VAL A 175 -0.63 -15.07 -20.59
N VAL A 176 -1.74 -15.68 -20.99
CA VAL A 176 -3.00 -15.00 -21.33
C VAL A 176 -4.08 -15.53 -20.41
N PHE A 177 -4.86 -14.67 -19.80
CA PHE A 177 -5.96 -15.12 -18.95
C PHE A 177 -7.15 -14.17 -19.02
N LYS A 178 -8.34 -14.74 -18.90
CA LYS A 178 -9.59 -13.99 -18.83
C LYS A 178 -10.23 -14.18 -17.46
N PRO A 179 -10.40 -13.12 -16.66
CA PRO A 179 -11.01 -13.21 -15.32
C PRO A 179 -12.42 -13.81 -15.36
N ASP A 180 -12.75 -14.62 -14.35
CA ASP A 180 -14.04 -15.29 -14.28
C ASP A 180 -15.16 -14.35 -13.76
N ARG A 181 -16.21 -14.17 -14.58
CA ARG A 181 -17.37 -13.32 -14.26
C ARG A 181 -18.27 -13.92 -13.16
N GLU A 182 -18.12 -15.19 -12.82
CA GLU A 182 -18.80 -15.80 -11.67
C GLU A 182 -18.17 -15.38 -10.34
N ILE A 183 -16.93 -14.88 -10.37
CA ILE A 183 -16.15 -14.51 -9.19
C ILE A 183 -16.06 -12.98 -9.05
N PHE A 184 -15.82 -12.28 -10.16
CA PHE A 184 -15.69 -10.83 -10.18
C PHE A 184 -16.95 -10.17 -10.72
N GLU A 185 -17.50 -9.22 -9.95
CA GLU A 185 -18.66 -8.42 -10.37
C GLU A 185 -18.35 -7.56 -11.61
N ASP A 186 -17.15 -6.97 -11.63
CA ASP A 186 -16.59 -6.27 -12.78
C ASP A 186 -15.26 -6.92 -13.18
N THR A 187 -15.11 -7.18 -14.47
CA THR A 187 -13.91 -7.81 -15.08
C THR A 187 -13.14 -6.81 -15.94
N LYS A 188 -13.49 -5.52 -15.91
CA LYS A 188 -12.80 -4.48 -16.68
C LYS A 188 -11.50 -4.05 -16.01
N PHE A 189 -10.39 -4.38 -16.65
CA PHE A 189 -9.09 -3.81 -16.31
C PHE A 189 -9.05 -2.31 -16.59
N CYS A 190 -8.53 -1.55 -15.63
CA CYS A 190 -8.24 -0.12 -15.69
C CYS A 190 -6.78 0.09 -16.09
N PHE A 191 -6.56 0.77 -17.21
CA PHE A 191 -5.22 1.06 -17.72
C PHE A 191 -4.37 1.82 -16.69
N GLU A 192 -4.91 2.89 -16.10
CA GLU A 192 -4.16 3.76 -15.19
C GLU A 192 -3.69 3.04 -13.92
N THR A 193 -4.51 2.11 -13.39
CA THR A 193 -4.15 1.30 -12.23
C THR A 193 -2.96 0.38 -12.55
N ILE A 194 -2.99 -0.29 -13.70
CA ILE A 194 -1.91 -1.18 -14.15
C ILE A 194 -0.66 -0.35 -14.49
N ALA A 195 -0.82 0.73 -15.23
CA ALA A 195 0.23 1.66 -15.63
C ALA A 195 1.04 2.15 -14.43
N LYS A 196 0.36 2.60 -13.37
CA LYS A 196 0.99 3.03 -12.13
C LYS A 196 1.89 1.93 -11.54
N ARG A 197 1.38 0.70 -11.45
CA ARG A 197 2.13 -0.41 -10.85
C ARG A 197 3.31 -0.85 -11.71
N LEU A 198 3.14 -0.90 -13.03
CA LEU A 198 4.22 -1.23 -13.97
C LEU A 198 5.33 -0.17 -13.96
N ARG A 199 4.97 1.11 -13.81
CA ARG A 199 5.93 2.20 -13.66
C ARG A 199 6.75 2.05 -12.37
N GLU A 200 6.11 1.70 -11.25
CA GLU A 200 6.82 1.39 -10.00
C GLU A 200 7.82 0.23 -10.18
N TYR A 201 7.43 -0.85 -10.87
CA TYR A 201 8.35 -1.95 -11.17
C TYR A 201 9.56 -1.51 -12.01
N ALA A 202 9.35 -0.65 -13.01
CA ALA A 202 10.43 -0.13 -13.85
C ALA A 202 11.38 0.79 -13.06
N PHE A 203 10.89 1.54 -12.07
CA PHE A 203 11.75 2.33 -11.18
C PHE A 203 12.58 1.48 -10.23
N LEU A 204 12.01 0.39 -9.70
CA LEU A 204 12.68 -0.48 -8.73
C LEU A 204 13.74 -1.39 -9.37
N ASN A 205 13.68 -1.55 -10.69
CA ASN A 205 14.54 -2.46 -11.43
C ASN A 205 15.18 -1.74 -12.63
N LYS A 206 16.38 -1.20 -12.39
CA LYS A 206 17.16 -0.41 -13.36
C LYS A 206 17.29 -1.16 -14.69
N GLY A 207 16.98 -0.47 -15.78
CA GLY A 207 17.18 -0.97 -17.15
C GLY A 207 16.08 -1.89 -17.70
N ILE A 208 15.16 -2.43 -16.89
CA ILE A 208 14.04 -3.24 -17.41
C ILE A 208 13.12 -2.36 -18.23
N LYS A 209 12.74 -2.84 -19.42
CA LYS A 209 11.72 -2.24 -20.26
C LYS A 209 10.38 -2.91 -20.04
N ILE A 210 9.40 -2.15 -19.56
CA ILE A 210 8.02 -2.63 -19.37
C ILE A 210 7.10 -1.83 -20.30
N THR A 211 6.35 -2.52 -21.15
CA THR A 211 5.38 -1.89 -22.07
C THR A 211 3.96 -2.30 -21.69
N LEU A 212 3.07 -1.33 -21.54
CA LEU A 212 1.64 -1.56 -21.35
C LEU A 212 0.87 -1.10 -22.60
N THR A 213 0.03 -1.98 -23.15
CA THR A 213 -0.83 -1.66 -24.29
C THR A 213 -2.28 -2.00 -23.98
N ASP A 214 -3.20 -1.10 -24.29
CA ASP A 214 -4.65 -1.34 -24.24
C ASP A 214 -5.24 -1.33 -25.64
N GLU A 215 -5.53 -2.51 -26.17
CA GLU A 215 -6.09 -2.66 -27.52
C GLU A 215 -7.52 -2.15 -27.64
N ARG A 216 -8.21 -1.90 -26.52
CA ARG A 216 -9.57 -1.34 -26.58
C ARG A 216 -9.54 0.13 -27.00
N THR A 217 -8.42 0.81 -26.78
CA THR A 217 -8.26 2.26 -26.98
C THR A 217 -7.03 2.63 -27.81
N ASP A 218 -6.26 1.65 -28.28
CA ASP A 218 -4.94 1.81 -28.92
C ASP A 218 -3.95 2.66 -28.11
N LYS A 219 -4.13 2.74 -26.79
CA LYS A 219 -3.22 3.43 -25.86
C LYS A 219 -2.03 2.53 -25.54
N SER A 220 -0.81 3.07 -25.63
CA SER A 220 0.41 2.35 -25.24
C SER A 220 1.38 3.26 -24.50
N GLU A 221 1.96 2.75 -23.41
CA GLU A 221 2.99 3.43 -22.62
C GLU A 221 4.17 2.47 -22.39
N THR A 222 5.39 3.00 -22.43
CA THR A 222 6.63 2.25 -22.19
C THR A 222 7.40 2.90 -21.06
N TYR A 223 7.82 2.09 -20.10
CA TYR A 223 8.58 2.50 -18.91
C TYR A 223 9.94 1.83 -18.93
N GLN A 224 11.01 2.63 -18.84
CA GLN A 224 12.38 2.16 -18.71
C GLN A 224 13.19 3.27 -18.03
N TYR A 225 13.77 2.97 -16.86
CA TYR A 225 14.45 3.97 -16.04
C TYR A 225 15.83 3.48 -15.60
N GLU A 226 16.89 4.11 -16.12
CA GLU A 226 18.27 3.86 -15.69
C GLU A 226 18.56 4.46 -14.30
N GLY A 227 17.90 5.56 -13.95
CA GLY A 227 18.09 6.26 -12.67
C GLY A 227 17.47 5.55 -11.46
N GLY A 228 16.76 4.45 -11.67
CA GLY A 228 16.09 3.68 -10.62
C GLY A 228 15.21 4.52 -9.70
N ILE A 229 15.28 4.26 -8.40
CA ILE A 229 14.48 4.97 -7.40
C ILE A 229 14.82 6.48 -7.28
N LYS A 230 15.96 6.97 -7.78
CA LYS A 230 16.21 8.42 -7.89
C LYS A 230 15.26 9.07 -8.90
N ALA A 231 15.06 8.41 -10.04
CA ALA A 231 14.11 8.89 -11.05
C ALA A 231 12.67 8.88 -10.49
N PHE A 232 12.36 7.91 -9.62
CA PHE A 232 11.08 7.87 -8.93
C PHE A 232 10.88 9.06 -7.99
N ILE A 233 11.89 9.42 -7.19
CA ILE A 233 11.84 10.63 -6.35
C ILE A 233 11.61 11.89 -7.19
N LYS A 234 12.27 11.99 -8.33
CA LYS A 234 12.10 13.12 -9.25
C LYS A 234 10.64 13.23 -9.72
N GLU A 235 10.03 12.12 -10.15
CA GLU A 235 8.62 12.07 -10.55
C GLU A 235 7.68 12.44 -9.39
N LEU A 236 7.91 11.90 -8.19
CA LEU A 236 7.08 12.17 -7.01
C LEU A 236 7.15 13.63 -6.52
N ASN A 237 8.20 14.35 -6.90
CA ASN A 237 8.40 15.77 -6.60
C ASN A 237 8.04 16.69 -7.78
N GLU A 238 7.50 16.17 -8.89
CA GLU A 238 7.03 17.02 -9.99
C GLU A 238 5.95 18.00 -9.49
N GLY A 239 6.13 19.28 -9.86
CA GLY A 239 5.25 20.37 -9.43
C GLY A 239 5.43 20.83 -7.98
N LYS A 240 6.46 20.36 -7.26
CA LYS A 240 6.81 20.80 -5.89
C LYS A 240 8.14 21.54 -5.88
N GLU A 241 8.27 22.54 -5.00
CA GLU A 241 9.54 23.24 -4.80
C GLU A 241 10.42 22.42 -3.84
N VAL A 242 11.64 22.09 -4.28
CA VAL A 242 12.56 21.26 -3.50
C VAL A 242 13.37 22.12 -2.52
N VAL A 243 13.58 21.61 -1.30
CA VAL A 243 14.35 22.28 -0.25
C VAL A 243 15.85 22.25 -0.57
N HIS A 244 16.28 21.20 -1.26
CA HIS A 244 17.66 21.00 -1.71
C HIS A 244 17.67 20.32 -3.08
N LYS A 245 18.65 20.66 -3.91
CA LYS A 245 18.73 20.19 -5.31
C LYS A 245 19.05 18.71 -5.42
N ASP A 246 20.03 18.25 -4.65
CA ASP A 246 20.54 16.88 -4.79
C ASP A 246 19.61 15.87 -4.12
N ILE A 247 19.26 14.81 -4.85
CA ILE A 247 18.51 13.68 -4.29
C ILE A 247 19.48 12.84 -3.46
N ILE A 248 19.16 12.68 -2.18
CA ILE A 248 19.94 11.84 -1.28
C ILE A 248 19.72 10.40 -1.70
N TYR A 249 20.80 9.65 -1.91
CA TYR A 249 20.73 8.27 -2.32
C TYR A 249 21.90 7.49 -1.76
N PHE A 250 21.60 6.27 -1.31
CA PHE A 250 22.62 5.29 -0.98
C PHE A 250 22.06 3.88 -1.17
N GLU A 251 22.97 2.96 -1.47
CA GLU A 251 22.71 1.55 -1.68
C GLU A 251 23.79 0.78 -0.92
N LYS A 252 23.39 -0.11 0.00
CA LYS A 252 24.32 -0.91 0.79
C LYS A 252 23.80 -2.32 1.01
N GLU A 253 24.63 -3.31 0.70
CA GLU A 253 24.40 -4.69 1.09
C GLU A 253 24.94 -4.92 2.52
N SER A 254 24.11 -5.49 3.38
CA SER A 254 24.49 -5.90 4.73
C SER A 254 23.80 -7.23 5.05
N LYS A 255 24.57 -8.22 5.51
CA LYS A 255 24.07 -9.56 5.87
C LYS A 255 23.16 -10.19 4.81
N GLY A 256 23.50 -10.03 3.53
CA GLY A 256 22.72 -10.55 2.39
C GLY A 256 21.42 -9.80 2.09
N THR A 257 21.13 -8.71 2.80
CA THR A 257 20.03 -7.78 2.51
C THR A 257 20.58 -6.52 1.86
N ILE A 258 20.05 -6.15 0.69
CA ILE A 258 20.37 -4.87 0.04
C ILE A 258 19.37 -3.84 0.51
N VAL A 259 19.86 -2.71 1.01
CA VAL A 259 19.06 -1.55 1.39
C VAL A 259 19.38 -0.42 0.43
N GLU A 260 18.39 -0.03 -0.38
CA GLU A 260 18.47 1.05 -1.35
C GLU A 260 17.45 2.13 -0.96
N VAL A 261 17.91 3.36 -0.72
CA VAL A 261 17.03 4.47 -0.33
C VAL A 261 17.33 5.68 -1.20
N ALA A 262 16.27 6.33 -1.66
CA ALA A 262 16.32 7.67 -2.24
C ALA A 262 15.36 8.58 -1.49
N MET A 263 15.77 9.81 -1.19
CA MET A 263 14.91 10.78 -0.54
C MET A 263 15.24 12.23 -0.90
N GLN A 264 14.22 13.08 -0.86
CA GLN A 264 14.35 14.51 -1.06
C GLN A 264 13.23 15.25 -0.33
N TYR A 265 13.58 16.37 0.31
CA TYR A 265 12.61 17.24 0.94
C TYR A 265 12.08 18.29 -0.04
N ASN A 266 10.78 18.56 0.06
CA ASN A 266 10.08 19.65 -0.62
C ASN A 266 9.49 20.64 0.39
N ASP A 267 8.97 21.75 -0.10
CA ASP A 267 8.37 22.82 0.67
C ASP A 267 7.00 22.47 1.29
N GLY A 268 6.40 21.37 0.84
CA GLY A 268 5.13 20.85 1.32
C GLY A 268 5.14 20.35 2.77
N TYR A 269 3.96 19.91 3.20
CA TYR A 269 3.70 19.51 4.60
C TYR A 269 3.42 18.01 4.75
N SER A 270 2.99 17.36 3.68
CA SER A 270 2.66 15.94 3.69
C SER A 270 3.91 15.08 3.53
N GLU A 271 3.94 13.94 4.22
CA GLU A 271 4.89 12.87 3.99
C GLU A 271 4.45 12.08 2.75
N ASN A 272 5.39 11.80 1.85
CA ASN A 272 5.17 10.96 0.68
C ASN A 272 6.22 9.85 0.62
N VAL A 273 5.98 8.78 1.39
CA VAL A 273 6.95 7.70 1.56
C VAL A 273 6.41 6.40 0.97
N TYR A 274 7.19 5.82 0.05
CA TYR A 274 6.95 4.51 -0.52
C TYR A 274 7.96 3.52 0.05
N SER A 275 7.49 2.35 0.47
CA SER A 275 8.35 1.32 1.01
C SER A 275 8.12 0.00 0.28
N PHE A 276 9.21 -0.68 -0.05
CA PHE A 276 9.20 -1.89 -0.86
C PHE A 276 10.07 -2.96 -0.23
N ALA A 277 9.60 -4.19 -0.27
CA ALA A 277 10.37 -5.38 0.05
C ALA A 277 10.27 -6.36 -1.13
N ASN A 278 11.39 -6.69 -1.76
CA ASN A 278 11.45 -7.53 -2.96
C ASN A 278 10.46 -7.09 -4.06
N ASN A 279 10.48 -5.79 -4.39
CA ASN A 279 9.60 -5.14 -5.38
C ASN A 279 8.10 -5.08 -5.02
N ILE A 280 7.70 -5.58 -3.86
CA ILE A 280 6.33 -5.50 -3.35
C ILE A 280 6.16 -4.22 -2.54
N ASN A 281 5.12 -3.44 -2.86
CA ASN A 281 4.79 -2.24 -2.09
C ASN A 281 4.17 -2.63 -0.74
N THR A 282 4.90 -2.35 0.34
CA THR A 282 4.39 -2.52 1.69
C THR A 282 3.60 -1.29 2.11
N VAL A 283 2.35 -1.22 1.68
CA VAL A 283 1.46 -0.06 1.90
C VAL A 283 1.19 0.24 3.38
N GLU A 284 1.24 -0.78 4.25
CA GLU A 284 1.14 -0.62 5.71
C GLU A 284 2.52 -0.45 6.37
N GLY A 285 3.59 -0.43 5.58
CA GLY A 285 4.97 -0.30 6.03
C GLY A 285 5.53 -1.60 6.58
N GLY A 286 6.15 -1.54 7.76
CA GLY A 286 6.80 -2.70 8.37
C GLY A 286 8.08 -2.33 9.10
N THR A 287 8.87 -3.36 9.39
CA THR A 287 10.10 -3.25 10.17
C THR A 287 11.17 -2.37 9.49
N HIS A 288 11.31 -2.47 8.17
CA HIS A 288 12.18 -1.62 7.34
C HIS A 288 11.81 -0.14 7.39
N LEU A 289 10.53 0.20 7.19
CA LEU A 289 10.06 1.60 7.27
C LEU A 289 10.23 2.17 8.68
N SER A 290 9.96 1.35 9.70
CA SER A 290 10.14 1.74 11.10
C SER A 290 11.60 2.04 11.42
N GLY A 291 12.51 1.18 10.93
CA GLY A 291 13.95 1.38 11.08
C GLY A 291 14.46 2.62 10.35
N PHE A 292 14.00 2.85 9.12
CA PHE A 292 14.31 4.08 8.38
C PHE A 292 13.90 5.34 9.15
N ARG A 293 12.66 5.41 9.64
CA ARG A 293 12.14 6.57 10.39
C ARG A 293 12.89 6.81 11.70
N ALA A 294 13.20 5.73 12.44
CA ALA A 294 13.95 5.80 13.68
C ALA A 294 15.37 6.33 13.46
N ALA A 295 16.06 5.81 12.44
CA ALA A 295 17.41 6.26 12.11
C ALA A 295 17.43 7.68 11.56
N LEU A 296 16.54 8.05 10.62
CA LEU A 296 16.43 9.41 10.09
C LEU A 296 16.40 10.46 11.22
N THR A 297 15.51 10.25 12.19
CA THR A 297 15.36 11.15 13.35
C THR A 297 16.64 11.19 14.20
N ARG A 298 17.22 10.03 14.50
CA ARG A 298 18.39 9.90 15.36
C ARG A 298 19.63 10.53 14.72
N THR A 299 19.87 10.27 13.44
CA THR A 299 21.03 10.76 12.69
C THR A 299 20.97 12.27 12.53
N LEU A 300 19.84 12.84 12.09
CA LEU A 300 19.71 14.28 11.89
C LEU A 300 19.82 15.05 13.21
N ASN A 301 19.20 14.57 14.28
CA ASN A 301 19.35 15.19 15.60
C ASN A 301 20.78 15.06 16.14
N GLY A 302 21.44 13.91 15.94
CA GLY A 302 22.84 13.70 16.33
C GLY A 302 23.77 14.68 15.63
N TYR A 303 23.63 14.84 14.31
CA TYR A 303 24.40 15.78 13.51
C TYR A 303 24.11 17.24 13.88
N ALA A 304 22.83 17.60 14.07
CA ALA A 304 22.45 18.95 14.48
C ALA A 304 23.08 19.35 15.83
N LYS A 305 23.14 18.41 16.78
CA LYS A 305 23.78 18.61 18.09
C LYS A 305 25.30 18.75 17.97
N SER A 306 25.96 17.89 17.20
CA SER A 306 27.42 17.94 17.04
C SER A 306 27.91 19.24 16.38
N LYS A 307 27.08 19.84 15.50
CA LYS A 307 27.36 21.13 14.86
C LYS A 307 26.84 22.34 15.64
N GLY A 308 26.26 22.16 16.83
CA GLY A 308 25.76 23.24 17.67
C GLY A 308 24.53 23.99 17.10
N ILE A 309 23.82 23.40 16.14
CA ILE A 309 22.62 23.99 15.51
C ILE A 309 21.43 23.93 16.48
N LEU A 310 21.45 22.98 17.43
CA LEU A 310 20.28 22.57 18.19
C LEU A 310 20.56 22.53 19.70
N SER A 311 19.70 23.18 20.49
CA SER A 311 19.70 23.09 21.96
C SER A 311 18.87 21.89 22.44
N GLU A 312 19.28 21.22 23.53
CA GLU A 312 18.64 19.96 24.00
C GLU A 312 17.12 20.03 24.17
N GLU A 313 16.57 21.14 24.62
CA GLU A 313 15.13 21.28 24.93
C GLU A 313 14.21 21.43 23.69
N LYS A 314 14.75 21.60 22.48
CA LYS A 314 13.96 21.93 21.27
C LYS A 314 14.23 21.00 20.08
N ALA A 315 14.62 19.76 20.35
CA ALA A 315 14.87 18.79 19.29
C ALA A 315 13.57 18.43 18.53
N PRO A 316 13.58 18.47 17.18
CA PRO A 316 12.52 17.92 16.38
C PRO A 316 12.28 16.44 16.70
N LEU A 317 11.01 16.08 16.77
CA LEU A 317 10.55 14.70 16.90
C LEU A 317 10.51 14.02 15.53
N GLY A 318 10.30 12.70 15.51
CA GLY A 318 10.25 11.95 14.24
C GLY A 318 9.17 12.45 13.29
N ASP A 319 8.02 12.90 13.79
CA ASP A 319 6.97 13.48 12.96
C ASP A 319 7.36 14.83 12.35
N ASP A 320 8.18 15.62 13.05
CA ASP A 320 8.65 16.92 12.57
C ASP A 320 9.59 16.75 11.36
N TYR A 321 10.36 15.66 11.29
CA TYR A 321 11.19 15.33 10.13
C TYR A 321 10.44 14.67 8.97
N LYS A 322 9.18 14.27 9.13
CA LYS A 322 8.38 13.72 8.02
C LYS A 322 7.77 14.81 7.14
N GLU A 323 7.65 16.03 7.66
CA GLU A 323 7.04 17.16 6.96
C GLU A 323 7.79 17.44 5.65
N GLY A 324 7.10 17.31 4.51
CA GLY A 324 7.67 17.51 3.17
C GLY A 324 8.70 16.47 2.74
N LEU A 325 8.85 15.36 3.47
CA LEU A 325 9.72 14.26 3.08
C LEU A 325 9.09 13.46 1.94
N THR A 326 9.79 13.34 0.82
CA THR A 326 9.50 12.33 -0.20
C THR A 326 10.61 11.29 -0.18
N ALA A 327 10.27 10.02 0.05
CA ALA A 327 11.27 8.95 0.11
C ALA A 327 10.77 7.64 -0.52
N VAL A 328 11.70 6.88 -1.07
CA VAL A 328 11.52 5.52 -1.57
C VAL A 328 12.53 4.64 -0.85
N ILE A 329 12.03 3.67 -0.09
CA ILE A 329 12.84 2.69 0.64
C ILE A 329 12.62 1.34 -0.04
N SER A 330 13.63 0.82 -0.71
CA SER A 330 13.59 -0.50 -1.35
C SER A 330 14.56 -1.43 -0.66
N ILE A 331 14.06 -2.52 -0.10
CA ILE A 331 14.91 -3.58 0.46
C ILE A 331 14.77 -4.85 -0.35
N LYS A 332 15.90 -5.54 -0.53
CA LYS A 332 15.96 -6.85 -1.18
C LYS A 332 16.55 -7.85 -0.20
N LEU A 333 15.77 -8.84 0.21
CA LEU A 333 16.15 -9.83 1.22
C LEU A 333 15.81 -11.26 0.78
N PRO A 334 16.57 -12.28 1.24
CA PRO A 334 16.32 -13.67 0.86
C PRO A 334 14.97 -14.21 1.36
N ASP A 335 14.67 -13.98 2.65
CA ASP A 335 13.52 -14.57 3.36
C ASP A 335 12.57 -13.49 3.94
N PRO A 336 11.84 -12.76 3.09
CA PRO A 336 10.82 -11.83 3.58
C PRO A 336 9.64 -12.56 4.22
N GLN A 337 9.21 -12.07 5.38
CA GLN A 337 8.05 -12.52 6.13
C GLN A 337 7.04 -11.38 6.18
N PHE A 338 5.84 -11.61 5.66
CA PHE A 338 4.74 -10.65 5.68
C PHE A 338 3.67 -11.06 6.69
N GLU A 339 2.97 -10.07 7.28
CA GLU A 339 1.89 -10.33 8.25
C GLU A 339 0.64 -10.98 7.60
N GLY A 340 0.55 -11.03 6.26
CA GLY A 340 -0.54 -11.67 5.52
C GLY A 340 -0.24 -11.87 4.04
N GLN A 341 -1.15 -12.57 3.34
CA GLN A 341 -1.00 -12.94 1.92
C GLN A 341 -0.92 -11.74 0.97
N THR A 342 -1.59 -10.64 1.31
CA THR A 342 -1.57 -9.39 0.52
C THR A 342 -0.24 -8.64 0.62
N LYS A 343 0.72 -9.15 1.41
CA LYS A 343 2.10 -8.66 1.55
C LYS A 343 2.20 -7.16 1.84
N THR A 344 1.23 -6.61 2.56
CA THR A 344 1.12 -5.17 2.85
C THR A 344 2.09 -4.68 3.92
N LYS A 345 2.55 -5.58 4.81
CA LYS A 345 3.41 -5.24 5.94
C LYS A 345 4.52 -6.27 6.16
N LEU A 346 5.76 -5.79 6.23
CA LEU A 346 6.93 -6.64 6.51
C LEU A 346 7.14 -6.85 8.02
N GLY A 347 7.32 -8.12 8.40
CA GLY A 347 7.41 -8.57 9.80
C GLY A 347 8.79 -9.02 10.29
N ASN A 348 9.81 -9.12 9.42
CA ASN A 348 11.18 -9.50 9.81
C ASN A 348 11.77 -8.54 10.85
N ARG A 349 11.93 -8.99 12.11
CA ARG A 349 12.36 -8.13 13.22
C ARG A 349 13.80 -7.64 13.07
N GLU A 350 14.67 -8.50 12.59
CA GLU A 350 16.09 -8.25 12.32
C GLU A 350 16.33 -7.17 11.26
N VAL A 351 15.39 -7.01 10.32
CA VAL A 351 15.46 -6.01 9.25
C VAL A 351 15.39 -4.60 9.81
N GLN A 352 14.64 -4.36 10.89
CA GLN A 352 14.56 -3.03 11.50
C GLN A 352 15.96 -2.53 11.93
N SER A 353 16.66 -3.33 12.75
CA SER A 353 17.99 -2.97 13.25
C SER A 353 19.03 -2.86 12.14
N LEU A 354 18.90 -3.70 11.10
CA LEU A 354 19.77 -3.67 9.93
C LEU A 354 19.60 -2.36 9.14
N VAL A 355 18.35 -2.01 8.81
CA VAL A 355 18.05 -0.74 8.13
C VAL A 355 18.50 0.42 9.00
N GLU A 356 18.20 0.42 10.30
CA GLU A 356 18.66 1.48 11.21
C GLU A 356 20.18 1.70 11.13
N ALA A 357 20.97 0.62 11.17
CA ALA A 357 22.42 0.71 11.10
C ALA A 357 22.90 1.31 9.76
N VAL A 358 22.34 0.84 8.64
CA VAL A 358 22.69 1.34 7.31
C VAL A 358 22.35 2.82 7.17
N ILE A 359 21.15 3.24 7.56
CA ILE A 359 20.73 4.64 7.48
C ILE A 359 21.60 5.52 8.37
N ASN A 360 21.86 5.12 9.62
CA ASN A 360 22.68 5.92 10.54
C ASN A 360 24.08 6.20 9.99
N GLU A 361 24.70 5.19 9.38
CA GLU A 361 26.01 5.32 8.76
C GLU A 361 25.95 6.17 7.49
N GLN A 362 25.11 5.81 6.52
CA GLN A 362 25.10 6.43 5.19
C GLN A 362 24.57 7.87 5.23
N LEU A 363 23.50 8.12 5.98
CA LEU A 363 22.98 9.48 6.15
C LEU A 363 23.92 10.33 7.00
N GLY A 364 24.60 9.74 7.98
CA GLY A 364 25.62 10.43 8.78
C GLY A 364 26.78 10.92 7.91
N THR A 365 27.35 10.02 7.10
CA THR A 365 28.40 10.37 6.11
C THR A 365 27.91 11.44 5.15
N TYR A 366 26.71 11.28 4.58
CA TYR A 366 26.15 12.27 3.66
C TYR A 366 26.01 13.66 4.29
N CYS A 367 25.63 13.74 5.57
CA CYS A 367 25.51 15.03 6.27
C CYS A 367 26.85 15.74 6.43
N GLU A 368 27.93 14.99 6.68
CA GLU A 368 29.29 15.54 6.77
C GLU A 368 29.82 15.97 5.39
N GLU A 369 29.54 15.21 4.34
CA GLU A 369 29.95 15.52 2.96
C GLU A 369 29.16 16.70 2.36
N THR A 370 27.88 16.84 2.74
CA THR A 370 26.98 17.87 2.21
C THR A 370 26.32 18.72 3.33
N PRO A 371 27.08 19.57 4.05
CA PRO A 371 26.57 20.30 5.20
C PRO A 371 25.43 21.28 4.89
N SER A 372 25.42 21.86 3.68
CA SER A 372 24.38 22.80 3.23
C SER A 372 23.00 22.12 3.16
N THR A 373 22.94 20.95 2.51
CA THR A 373 21.72 20.13 2.42
C THR A 373 21.28 19.65 3.79
N ALA A 374 22.20 19.13 4.60
CA ALA A 374 21.90 18.69 5.97
C ALA A 374 21.30 19.82 6.81
N LYS A 375 21.89 21.02 6.76
CA LYS A 375 21.37 22.20 7.47
C LYS A 375 19.98 22.62 6.98
N ALA A 376 19.70 22.55 5.68
CA ALA A 376 18.39 22.88 5.13
C ALA A 376 17.29 21.93 5.65
N ILE A 377 17.57 20.62 5.66
CA ILE A 377 16.67 19.59 6.19
C ILE A 377 16.42 19.79 7.69
N ILE A 378 17.49 20.01 8.46
CA ILE A 378 17.41 20.23 9.92
C ILE A 378 16.59 21.48 10.24
N ASN A 379 16.82 22.57 9.52
CA ASN A 379 16.05 23.80 9.70
C ASN A 379 14.56 23.60 9.42
N LYS A 380 14.22 22.85 8.35
CA LYS A 380 12.81 22.50 8.07
C LYS A 380 12.19 21.71 9.22
N GLY A 381 12.91 20.71 9.77
CA GLY A 381 12.47 19.97 10.95
C GLY A 381 12.31 20.86 12.20
N ILE A 382 13.21 21.83 12.41
CA ILE A 382 13.10 22.81 13.51
C ILE A 382 11.86 23.69 13.33
N ASP A 383 11.57 24.14 12.11
CA ASP A 383 10.40 24.97 11.84
C ASP A 383 9.09 24.18 12.02
N ALA A 384 9.06 22.91 11.60
CA ALA A 384 7.96 21.98 11.88
C ALA A 384 7.76 21.78 13.39
N ALA A 385 8.85 21.56 14.15
CA ALA A 385 8.80 21.42 15.60
C ALA A 385 8.27 22.68 16.29
N ARG A 386 8.71 23.87 15.86
CA ARG A 386 8.20 25.17 16.35
C ARG A 386 6.71 25.32 16.07
N ALA A 387 6.26 24.96 14.87
CA ALA A 387 4.85 25.01 14.50
C ALA A 387 4.00 24.05 15.35
N ARG A 388 4.48 22.81 15.57
CA ARG A 388 3.85 21.83 16.45
C ARG A 388 3.71 22.33 17.88
N GLU A 389 4.77 22.92 18.44
CA GLU A 389 4.76 23.50 19.78
C GLU A 389 3.80 24.70 19.89
N ALA A 390 3.74 25.56 18.87
CA ALA A 390 2.78 26.66 18.79
C ALA A 390 1.33 26.14 18.74
N ALA A 391 1.06 25.12 17.92
CA ALA A 391 -0.24 24.47 17.82
C ALA A 391 -0.65 23.82 19.16
N ARG A 392 0.28 23.17 19.87
CA ARG A 392 0.04 22.60 21.20
C ARG A 392 -0.34 23.69 22.20
N LYS A 393 0.41 24.80 22.25
CA LYS A 393 0.12 25.94 23.12
C LYS A 393 -1.25 26.56 22.81
N ALA A 394 -1.60 26.71 21.52
CA ALA A 394 -2.90 27.23 21.11
C ALA A 394 -4.07 26.30 21.53
N ARG A 395 -3.88 24.98 21.38
CA ARG A 395 -4.83 23.96 21.88
C ARG A 395 -4.97 24.01 23.41
N ASP A 396 -3.86 24.07 24.15
CA ASP A 396 -3.87 24.11 25.62
C ASP A 396 -4.51 25.39 26.15
N LEU A 397 -4.25 26.55 25.53
CA LEU A 397 -4.90 27.81 25.88
C LEU A 397 -6.41 27.75 25.66
N THR A 398 -6.83 27.14 24.56
CA THR A 398 -8.25 26.90 24.25
C THR A 398 -8.88 25.96 25.27
N ARG A 399 -8.20 24.86 25.64
CA ARG A 399 -8.69 23.90 26.63
C ARG A 399 -8.82 24.52 28.03
N ARG A 400 -7.86 25.36 28.43
CA ARG A 400 -7.91 26.10 29.70
C ARG A 400 -9.05 27.13 29.74
N LYS A 401 -9.31 27.83 28.63
CA LYS A 401 -10.49 28.70 28.50
C LYS A 401 -11.81 27.90 28.53
N GLY A 402 -11.82 26.67 28.01
CA GLY A 402 -12.98 25.77 28.09
C GLY A 402 -13.22 25.17 29.49
N ALA A 403 -12.18 25.01 30.32
CA ALA A 403 -12.33 24.45 31.66
C ALA A 403 -13.03 25.39 32.67
N LEU A 404 -13.03 26.70 32.40
CA LEU A 404 -13.72 27.72 33.21
C LEU A 404 -15.00 28.24 32.53
N GLY A 405 -15.33 27.75 31.33
CA GLY A 405 -16.51 28.14 30.56
C GLY A 405 -17.48 26.97 30.40
N SER A 406 -18.61 27.04 31.07
CA SER A 406 -19.85 26.27 30.83
C SER A 406 -19.93 25.60 29.44
N SER A 407 -19.99 24.25 29.40
CA SER A 407 -20.80 23.41 28.51
C SER A 407 -21.21 23.97 27.13
N ASN A 408 -20.28 24.44 26.30
CA ASN A 408 -20.63 24.94 24.97
C ASN A 408 -20.22 23.92 23.89
N LEU A 409 -21.14 23.02 23.57
CA LEU A 409 -21.30 22.56 22.19
C LEU A 409 -21.23 23.78 21.26
N PRO A 410 -20.62 23.68 20.06
CA PRO A 410 -20.50 24.82 19.16
C PRO A 410 -21.88 25.47 19.01
N GLY A 411 -22.02 26.80 19.22
CA GLY A 411 -23.33 27.46 19.19
C GLY A 411 -24.10 27.32 17.86
N LYS A 412 -23.42 26.84 16.82
CA LYS A 412 -23.97 26.46 15.51
C LYS A 412 -24.64 25.07 15.51
N LEU A 413 -24.19 24.13 16.34
CA LEU A 413 -24.68 22.76 16.38
C LEU A 413 -26.07 22.71 17.00
N ALA A 414 -27.06 22.30 16.22
CA ALA A 414 -28.35 21.88 16.73
C ALA A 414 -28.25 20.39 17.08
N ASP A 415 -28.23 20.07 18.36
CA ASP A 415 -28.01 18.72 18.89
C ASP A 415 -29.29 17.85 18.83
N CYS A 416 -29.17 16.53 18.89
CA CYS A 416 -30.29 15.59 19.10
C CYS A 416 -30.47 15.25 20.59
N SER A 417 -31.65 14.74 20.97
CA SER A 417 -31.91 14.35 22.36
C SER A 417 -31.35 12.98 22.74
N SER A 418 -31.22 12.07 21.76
CA SER A 418 -30.59 10.77 21.94
C SER A 418 -29.10 10.93 22.27
N ARG A 419 -28.58 9.96 23.03
CA ARG A 419 -27.16 9.79 23.33
C ARG A 419 -26.62 8.45 22.85
N ASP A 420 -27.44 7.70 22.13
CA ASP A 420 -27.06 6.43 21.55
C ASP A 420 -26.29 6.65 20.26
N PHE A 421 -25.06 6.15 20.23
CA PHE A 421 -24.13 6.34 19.13
C PHE A 421 -24.60 5.64 17.86
N GLU A 422 -25.18 4.43 17.98
CA GLU A 422 -25.57 3.60 16.83
C GLU A 422 -26.76 4.18 16.05
N THR A 423 -27.55 5.05 16.69
CA THR A 423 -28.78 5.60 16.12
C THR A 423 -28.73 7.09 15.83
N SER A 424 -27.73 7.81 16.36
CA SER A 424 -27.65 9.25 16.20
C SER A 424 -26.99 9.63 14.89
N GLU A 425 -27.58 10.58 14.15
CA GLU A 425 -27.10 11.03 12.85
C GLU A 425 -26.63 12.49 12.94
N LEU A 426 -25.51 12.83 12.29
CA LEU A 426 -25.04 14.21 12.15
C LEU A 426 -25.09 14.67 10.69
N PHE A 427 -25.91 15.67 10.40
CA PHE A 427 -26.01 16.30 9.09
C PHE A 427 -25.14 17.56 9.02
N LEU A 428 -24.21 17.58 8.06
CA LEU A 428 -23.42 18.77 7.71
C LEU A 428 -24.15 19.55 6.62
N VAL A 429 -24.45 20.82 6.88
CA VAL A 429 -25.29 21.62 5.98
C VAL A 429 -24.56 22.89 5.55
N GLU A 430 -24.63 23.23 4.26
CA GLU A 430 -24.02 24.45 3.74
C GLU A 430 -24.83 25.70 4.10
N GLY A 431 -24.28 26.53 4.98
CA GLY A 431 -24.83 27.81 5.39
C GLY A 431 -25.90 27.72 6.48
N ILE A 432 -26.13 28.87 7.13
CA ILE A 432 -27.14 28.99 8.19
C ILE A 432 -28.56 28.83 7.64
N SER A 433 -28.81 29.28 6.41
CA SER A 433 -30.15 29.25 5.80
C SER A 433 -30.64 27.80 5.64
N ALA A 434 -29.87 26.96 4.96
CA ALA A 434 -30.20 25.54 4.84
C ALA A 434 -30.17 24.83 6.21
N GLY A 435 -29.27 25.22 7.12
CA GLY A 435 -29.27 24.73 8.50
C GLY A 435 -30.56 25.03 9.26
N GLY A 436 -31.19 26.18 9.02
CA GLY A 436 -32.49 26.55 9.60
C GLY A 436 -33.62 25.63 9.11
N THR A 437 -33.70 25.42 7.80
CA THR A 437 -34.68 24.51 7.18
C THR A 437 -34.49 23.07 7.66
N ALA A 438 -33.25 22.58 7.64
CA ALA A 438 -32.91 21.23 8.12
C ALA A 438 -33.24 21.06 9.61
N LYS A 439 -32.97 22.08 10.45
CA LYS A 439 -33.32 22.05 11.87
C LYS A 439 -34.83 21.99 12.12
N GLN A 440 -35.64 22.59 11.25
CA GLN A 440 -37.11 22.54 11.37
C GLN A 440 -37.68 21.20 10.91
N GLY A 441 -37.10 20.58 9.87
CA GLY A 441 -37.59 19.34 9.28
C GLY A 441 -37.06 18.04 9.92
N ARG A 442 -36.02 18.12 10.77
CA ARG A 442 -35.39 16.93 11.37
C ARG A 442 -36.26 16.26 12.43
N ASP A 443 -36.03 14.96 12.62
CA ASP A 443 -36.38 14.29 13.86
C ASP A 443 -35.38 14.67 14.96
N ARG A 444 -35.82 15.48 15.92
CA ARG A 444 -34.97 15.98 17.02
C ARG A 444 -34.51 14.86 17.96
N THR A 445 -35.11 13.67 17.87
CA THR A 445 -34.77 12.53 18.70
C THR A 445 -33.36 12.04 18.40
N PHE A 446 -33.02 11.84 17.13
CA PHE A 446 -31.74 11.24 16.75
C PHE A 446 -30.93 12.04 15.73
N GLN A 447 -31.49 13.11 15.13
CA GLN A 447 -30.79 13.87 14.08
C GLN A 447 -30.23 15.20 14.60
N ALA A 448 -28.92 15.37 14.50
CA ALA A 448 -28.19 16.61 14.75
C ALA A 448 -27.85 17.36 13.46
N ILE A 449 -27.86 18.69 13.50
CA ILE A 449 -27.58 19.55 12.34
C ILE A 449 -26.41 20.47 12.66
N LEU A 450 -25.38 20.45 11.83
CA LEU A 450 -24.23 21.36 11.91
C LEU A 450 -24.11 22.20 10.62
N PRO A 451 -24.53 23.47 10.65
CA PRO A 451 -24.33 24.37 9.53
C PRO A 451 -22.87 24.85 9.46
N LEU A 452 -22.25 24.70 8.29
CA LEU A 452 -20.89 25.16 7.98
C LEU A 452 -20.96 26.42 7.12
N LYS A 453 -20.05 27.37 7.33
CA LYS A 453 -20.01 28.61 6.53
C LYS A 453 -18.84 28.61 5.54
N GLY A 454 -19.16 28.99 4.30
CA GLY A 454 -18.17 29.21 3.25
C GLY A 454 -17.47 27.94 2.79
N VAL A 455 -16.42 28.11 1.99
CA VAL A 455 -15.62 26.99 1.49
C VAL A 455 -14.68 26.52 2.60
N ILE A 456 -14.75 25.23 2.94
CA ILE A 456 -13.87 24.62 3.93
C ILE A 456 -12.42 24.71 3.43
N LEU A 457 -11.50 25.01 4.35
CA LEU A 457 -10.08 25.06 4.05
C LEU A 457 -9.62 23.73 3.42
N ASN A 458 -8.96 23.80 2.27
CA ASN A 458 -8.34 22.63 1.66
C ASN A 458 -7.17 22.16 2.54
N VAL A 459 -7.39 21.06 3.27
CA VAL A 459 -6.43 20.50 4.24
C VAL A 459 -5.23 19.85 3.57
N GLU A 460 -5.34 19.38 2.33
CA GLU A 460 -4.22 18.78 1.57
C GLU A 460 -3.06 19.75 1.38
N LYS A 461 -3.39 21.05 1.30
CA LYS A 461 -2.41 22.14 1.06
C LYS A 461 -2.15 22.99 2.31
N ALA A 462 -2.71 22.61 3.46
CA ALA A 462 -2.63 23.42 4.67
C ALA A 462 -1.91 22.67 5.79
N ARG A 463 -1.04 23.39 6.51
CA ARG A 463 -0.41 22.87 7.73
C ARG A 463 -1.45 22.56 8.81
N ILE A 464 -1.09 21.66 9.72
CA ILE A 464 -1.94 21.25 10.85
C ILE A 464 -2.32 22.44 11.74
N ASP A 465 -1.43 23.40 12.01
CA ASP A 465 -1.74 24.58 12.81
C ASP A 465 -2.79 25.48 12.13
N LYS A 466 -2.67 25.69 10.81
CA LYS A 466 -3.65 26.44 10.02
C LYS A 466 -5.00 25.70 9.99
N MET A 467 -4.98 24.38 9.79
CA MET A 467 -6.16 23.52 9.88
C MET A 467 -6.86 23.66 11.24
N LEU A 468 -6.11 23.59 12.34
CA LEU A 468 -6.65 23.69 13.70
C LEU A 468 -7.02 25.10 14.11
N SER A 469 -6.53 26.13 13.42
CA SER A 469 -6.95 27.52 13.62
C SER A 469 -8.29 27.81 12.94
N ASN A 470 -8.67 27.03 11.92
CA ASN A 470 -9.92 27.20 11.19
C ASN A 470 -11.14 26.88 12.08
N GLU A 471 -12.06 27.83 12.18
CA GLU A 471 -13.22 27.73 13.08
C GLU A 471 -14.18 26.59 12.71
N GLU A 472 -14.41 26.37 11.41
CA GLU A 472 -15.32 25.32 10.91
C GLU A 472 -14.73 23.93 11.18
N ILE A 473 -13.44 23.73 10.91
CA ILE A 473 -12.75 22.46 11.21
C ILE A 473 -12.72 22.19 12.72
N ARG A 474 -12.46 23.20 13.56
CA ARG A 474 -12.53 23.04 15.02
C ARG A 474 -13.94 22.66 15.48
N THR A 475 -14.94 23.29 14.88
CA THR A 475 -16.35 23.05 15.18
C THR A 475 -16.76 21.63 14.80
N LEU A 476 -16.30 21.11 13.65
CA LEU A 476 -16.45 19.72 13.25
C LEU A 476 -15.79 18.77 14.25
N ILE A 477 -14.52 19.00 14.61
CA ILE A 477 -13.78 18.19 15.59
C ILE A 477 -14.50 18.17 16.94
N SER A 478 -15.05 19.31 17.38
CA SER A 478 -15.81 19.42 18.64
C SER A 478 -17.18 18.75 18.58
N ALA A 479 -17.87 18.81 17.44
CA ALA A 479 -19.15 18.13 17.25
C ALA A 479 -18.98 16.60 17.26
N TRP A 480 -17.89 16.11 16.69
CA TRP A 480 -17.57 14.69 16.60
C TRP A 480 -17.17 14.08 17.97
N ASN A 481 -16.30 14.78 18.71
CA ASN A 481 -15.69 14.31 19.96
C ASN A 481 -16.54 14.52 21.22
N GLY A 482 -17.84 14.19 21.16
CA GLY A 482 -18.76 14.41 22.30
C GLY A 482 -18.15 14.01 23.64
N HIS A 483 -18.20 14.91 24.62
CA HIS A 483 -17.62 14.73 25.95
C HIS A 483 -18.19 13.47 26.67
N ARG A 484 -17.61 12.29 26.43
CA ARG A 484 -17.64 11.19 27.40
C ARG A 484 -16.61 11.53 28.48
N ASN A 485 -17.05 11.60 29.74
CA ASN A 485 -16.26 11.90 30.94
C ASN A 485 -15.14 10.87 31.19
N GLY A 486 -14.11 10.84 30.34
CA GLY A 486 -12.90 10.05 30.51
C GLY A 486 -11.68 10.95 30.38
N ARG A 487 -10.80 10.91 31.39
CA ARG A 487 -9.54 11.65 31.47
C ARG A 487 -8.82 11.68 30.12
N ILE A 488 -8.47 12.87 29.63
CA ILE A 488 -7.47 13.04 28.57
C ILE A 488 -6.10 12.69 29.19
N GLN A 489 -5.78 11.39 29.27
CA GLN A 489 -4.38 10.98 29.31
C GLN A 489 -3.91 10.88 27.86
N CYS A 490 -3.19 11.92 27.43
CA CYS A 490 -2.29 11.80 26.30
C CYS A 490 -1.10 10.98 26.81
N LYS A 491 -1.18 9.65 26.73
CA LYS A 491 0.02 8.82 26.83
C LYS A 491 0.75 8.99 25.50
N GLN A 492 1.87 9.71 25.54
CA GLN A 492 2.88 9.67 24.49
C GLN A 492 3.41 8.23 24.41
N SER A 493 2.78 7.41 23.58
CA SER A 493 3.36 6.14 23.15
C SER A 493 2.97 5.90 21.71
N ALA A 494 3.99 5.59 20.91
CA ALA A 494 3.96 5.42 19.49
C ALA A 494 2.86 4.45 19.01
N VAL A 495 2.41 4.67 17.78
CA VAL A 495 1.66 3.71 16.96
C VAL A 495 0.28 3.35 17.51
N ARG A 496 -0.65 4.30 17.43
CA ARG A 496 -2.04 4.04 17.01
C ARG A 496 -2.54 5.31 16.35
N GLN A 497 -3.10 5.19 15.16
CA GLN A 497 -4.17 6.11 14.77
C GLN A 497 -5.19 6.00 15.90
N ASP A 498 -5.23 6.99 16.80
CA ASP A 498 -6.30 7.11 17.77
C ASP A 498 -7.56 7.38 16.95
N TYR A 499 -8.20 6.31 16.48
CA TYR A 499 -9.55 6.38 15.95
C TYR A 499 -10.40 6.95 17.08
N TYR A 500 -10.92 8.16 16.87
CA TYR A 500 -11.85 8.80 17.80
C TYR A 500 -13.17 8.03 17.96
N TYR A 501 -13.32 6.86 17.32
CA TYR A 501 -14.50 6.01 17.29
C TYR A 501 -15.12 5.79 18.68
N ASP A 502 -14.30 5.45 19.69
CA ASP A 502 -14.77 5.19 21.06
C ASP A 502 -15.34 6.44 21.77
N ARG A 503 -15.10 7.62 21.19
CA ARG A 503 -15.51 8.95 21.68
C ARG A 503 -16.42 9.69 20.70
N CYS A 504 -16.79 9.05 19.59
CA CYS A 504 -17.74 9.62 18.66
C CYS A 504 -19.12 9.67 19.30
N ARG A 505 -19.84 10.76 19.02
CA ARG A 505 -21.19 11.01 19.53
C ARG A 505 -22.29 10.60 18.55
N TYR A 506 -21.98 10.64 17.27
CA TYR A 506 -22.83 10.36 16.12
C TYR A 506 -22.05 9.47 15.17
#